data_AF-A0A969V6W9-F1
#
_entry.id   AF-A0A969V6W9-F1
#
_cell.length_a   1.000
_cell.length_b   1.000
_cell.length_c   1.000
_cell.angle_alpha   90.00
_cell.angle_beta   90.00
_cell.angle_gamma   90.00
#
_symmetry.space_group_name_H-M   'P 1'
#
loop_
_entity.id
_entity.type
_entity.pdbx_description
1 polymer ?
#
loop_
_entity_poly.entity_id
_entity_poly.type
_entity_poly.pdbx_seq_one_letter_code
_entity_poly.pdbx_strand_id
1 'polypeptide(L)'
;MKSKASKELFLPDFDVLVNKSPIPLNAELQLIRITVDEDVNIPSMFTLEFAGLDERPLPDIPLIDKPNLFEIGGEITVKLGYHHGKIEPVIIGEITALEPEFHFQIAA
;
A
#
# COMPACT_ATOMS: atom_id res chain seq x y z
N MET A 1 32.74 30.29 -10.74
CA MET A 1 31.29 29.98 -10.83
C MET A 1 30.94 29.05 -9.68
N LYS A 2 30.03 29.45 -8.79
CA LYS A 2 29.62 28.60 -7.65
C LYS A 2 28.79 27.43 -8.20
N SER A 3 29.28 26.21 -8.01
CA SER A 3 28.50 24.99 -8.28
C SER A 3 27.26 25.02 -7.40
N LYS A 4 26.09 25.09 -8.02
CA LYS A 4 24.80 24.99 -7.34
C LYS A 4 24.62 23.49 -7.09
N ALA A 5 24.98 23.00 -5.91
CA ALA A 5 24.68 21.64 -5.52
C ALA A 5 23.17 21.41 -5.69
N SER A 6 22.80 20.52 -6.61
CA SER A 6 21.43 20.03 -6.71
C SER A 6 21.15 19.28 -5.42
N LYS A 7 20.24 19.80 -4.59
CA LYS A 7 19.74 19.09 -3.42
C LYS A 7 18.98 17.87 -3.96
N GLU A 8 19.61 16.70 -3.96
CA GLU A 8 18.95 15.46 -4.31
C GLU A 8 17.77 15.28 -3.34
N LEU A 9 16.57 15.21 -3.91
CA LEU A 9 15.34 15.11 -3.17
C LEU A 9 15.00 13.62 -3.07
N PHE A 10 15.17 13.04 -1.88
CA PHE A 10 14.74 11.68 -1.59
C PHE A 10 13.22 11.68 -1.40
N LEU A 11 12.49 11.54 -2.50
CA LEU A 11 11.05 11.35 -2.50
C LEU A 11 10.77 9.85 -2.36
N PRO A 12 10.16 9.36 -1.27
CA PRO A 12 9.81 7.95 -1.15
C PRO A 12 8.91 7.51 -2.31
N ASP A 13 9.11 6.28 -2.77
CA ASP A 13 8.37 5.66 -3.87
C ASP A 13 8.10 4.19 -3.54
N PHE A 14 7.03 3.62 -4.09
CA PHE A 14 6.60 2.26 -3.80
C PHE A 14 5.94 1.60 -5.00
N ASP A 15 5.92 0.27 -4.99
CA ASP A 15 5.17 -0.54 -5.95
C ASP A 15 4.58 -1.75 -5.20
N VAL A 16 3.28 -1.99 -5.36
CA VAL A 16 2.58 -3.11 -4.74
C VAL A 16 1.95 -3.96 -5.83
N LEU A 17 2.30 -5.24 -5.83
CA LEU A 17 1.74 -6.22 -6.75
C LEU A 17 0.89 -7.22 -5.99
N VAL A 18 -0.29 -7.50 -6.52
CA VAL A 18 -1.14 -8.63 -6.09
C VAL A 18 -1.14 -9.67 -7.19
N ASN A 19 -0.78 -10.91 -6.86
CA ASN A 19 -0.63 -11.99 -7.84
C ASN A 19 0.21 -11.55 -9.07
N LYS A 20 1.33 -10.87 -8.79
CA LYS A 20 2.30 -10.34 -9.78
C LYS A 20 1.77 -9.22 -10.69
N SER A 21 0.55 -8.73 -10.45
CA SER A 21 -0.04 -7.62 -11.19
C SER A 21 -0.07 -6.37 -10.31
N PRO A 22 0.28 -5.17 -10.83
CA PRO A 22 0.17 -3.93 -10.07
C PRO A 22 -1.25 -3.72 -9.58
N ILE A 23 -1.40 -3.15 -8.38
CA ILE A 23 -2.73 -2.74 -7.91
C ILE A 23 -3.33 -1.69 -8.85
N PRO A 24 -4.66 -1.66 -9.03
CA PRO A 24 -5.32 -0.62 -9.81
C PRO A 24 -5.06 0.78 -9.22
N LEU A 25 -4.96 1.82 -10.06
CA LEU A 25 -4.73 3.20 -9.62
C LEU A 25 -5.70 3.67 -8.51
N ASN A 26 -6.97 3.27 -8.59
CA ASN A 26 -7.96 3.63 -7.57
C ASN A 26 -7.66 3.01 -6.20
N ALA A 27 -7.01 1.85 -6.17
CA ALA A 27 -6.54 1.20 -4.95
C ALA A 27 -5.30 1.89 -4.39
N GLU A 28 -4.36 2.21 -5.27
CA GLU A 28 -3.13 2.91 -4.92
C GLU A 28 -3.41 4.27 -4.30
N LEU A 29 -4.36 5.04 -4.84
CA LEU A 29 -4.80 6.32 -4.29
C LEU A 29 -5.44 6.22 -2.89
N GLN A 30 -5.88 5.03 -2.49
CA GLN A 30 -6.46 4.76 -1.16
C GLN A 30 -5.43 4.17 -0.21
N LEU A 31 -4.28 3.69 -0.68
CA LEU A 31 -3.23 3.12 0.15
C LEU A 31 -2.53 4.22 0.94
N ILE A 32 -2.81 4.29 2.24
CA ILE A 32 -2.29 5.34 3.12
C ILE A 32 -1.09 4.87 3.94
N ARG A 33 -0.91 3.55 4.10
CA ARG A 33 0.21 2.99 4.85
C ARG A 33 0.66 1.66 4.26
N ILE A 34 1.97 1.50 4.17
CA ILE A 34 2.65 0.22 3.96
C ILE A 34 3.56 0.01 5.16
N THR A 35 3.41 -1.12 5.86
CA THR A 35 4.29 -1.53 6.95
C THR A 35 4.90 -2.87 6.57
N VAL A 36 6.21 -2.99 6.75
CA VAL A 36 6.96 -4.25 6.62
C VAL A 36 7.76 -4.40 7.89
N ASP A 37 7.45 -5.44 8.65
CA ASP A 37 8.12 -5.77 9.91
C ASP A 37 8.99 -7.00 9.67
N GLU A 38 10.31 -6.82 9.80
CA GLU A 38 11.29 -7.90 9.73
C GLU A 38 11.99 -8.04 11.08
N ASP A 39 11.97 -9.24 11.63
CA ASP A 39 12.64 -9.58 12.89
C ASP A 39 13.34 -10.93 12.72
N VAL A 40 14.42 -11.15 13.47
CA VAL A 40 15.16 -12.41 13.43
C VAL A 40 14.48 -13.54 14.24
N ASN A 41 13.53 -13.20 15.10
CA ASN A 41 12.87 -14.11 16.05
C ASN A 41 11.39 -14.37 15.73
N ILE A 42 10.76 -13.53 14.91
CA ILE A 42 9.38 -13.70 14.46
C ILE A 42 9.32 -13.69 12.93
N PRO A 43 8.35 -14.39 12.31
CA PRO A 43 8.18 -14.33 10.87
C PRO A 43 7.97 -12.88 10.40
N SER A 44 8.62 -12.51 9.30
CA SER A 44 8.39 -11.21 8.68
C SER A 44 6.93 -11.05 8.29
N MET A 45 6.37 -9.87 8.52
CA MET A 45 4.97 -9.56 8.21
C MET A 45 4.86 -8.27 7.41
N PHE A 46 3.75 -8.10 6.71
CA PHE A 46 3.39 -6.86 6.06
C PHE A 46 1.96 -6.46 6.40
N THR A 47 1.68 -5.16 6.30
CA THR A 47 0.34 -4.61 6.43
C THR A 47 0.16 -3.51 5.40
N LEU A 48 -0.92 -3.59 4.64
CA LEU A 48 -1.37 -2.55 3.72
C LEU A 48 -2.65 -1.94 4.31
N GLU A 49 -2.64 -0.64 4.57
CA GLU A 49 -3.79 0.08 5.10
C GLU A 49 -4.39 0.97 4.02
N PHE A 50 -5.66 0.74 3.74
CA PHE A 50 -6.41 1.52 2.76
C PHE A 50 -7.40 2.42 3.50
N ALA A 51 -7.35 3.72 3.24
CA ALA A 51 -8.35 4.64 3.74
C ALA A 51 -9.62 4.55 2.91
N GLY A 52 -10.76 4.51 3.61
CA GLY A 52 -12.00 4.98 3.02
C GLY A 52 -11.88 6.47 2.68
N LEU A 53 -12.57 6.92 1.64
CA LEU A 53 -12.65 8.35 1.34
C LEU A 53 -13.57 9.01 2.37
N ASP A 54 -12.99 9.44 3.49
CA ASP A 54 -13.66 10.34 4.41
C ASP A 54 -14.06 11.61 3.64
N GLU A 55 -15.34 11.96 3.76
CA GLU A 55 -16.00 13.19 3.29
C GLU A 55 -16.46 13.29 1.83
N ARG A 56 -16.16 12.33 0.94
CA ARG A 56 -16.84 12.27 -0.37
C ARG A 56 -17.47 10.91 -0.58
N PRO A 57 -18.80 10.82 -0.69
CA PRO A 57 -19.45 9.61 -1.17
C PRO A 57 -19.08 9.48 -2.65
N LEU A 58 -17.92 8.91 -2.94
CA LEU A 58 -17.84 8.10 -4.13
C LEU A 58 -18.72 6.89 -3.82
N PRO A 59 -19.82 6.69 -4.56
CA PRO A 59 -20.79 5.63 -4.27
C PRO A 59 -20.18 4.23 -4.35
N ASP A 60 -18.98 4.09 -4.93
CA ASP A 60 -18.27 2.85 -5.07
C ASP A 60 -16.90 3.01 -4.39
N ILE A 61 -16.59 2.16 -3.42
CA ILE A 61 -15.21 1.91 -2.99
C ILE A 61 -14.77 0.76 -3.89
N PRO A 62 -14.20 1.02 -5.08
CA PRO A 62 -14.08 -0.03 -6.10
C PRO A 62 -13.04 -1.09 -5.71
N LEU A 63 -12.32 -0.88 -4.60
CA LEU A 63 -11.47 -1.85 -3.93
C LEU A 63 -12.28 -3.01 -3.34
N ILE A 64 -13.38 -2.69 -2.66
CA ILE A 64 -14.28 -3.65 -2.00
C ILE A 64 -15.18 -4.31 -3.05
N ASP A 65 -15.57 -3.54 -4.08
CA ASP A 65 -16.51 -4.00 -5.11
C ASP A 65 -15.84 -4.77 -6.27
N LYS A 66 -14.50 -4.77 -6.36
CA LYS A 66 -13.78 -5.64 -7.31
C LYS A 66 -13.66 -7.03 -6.71
N PRO A 67 -14.38 -8.04 -7.24
CA PRO A 67 -14.24 -9.39 -6.75
C PRO A 67 -12.77 -9.80 -6.88
N ASN A 68 -12.25 -10.36 -5.79
CA ASN A 68 -11.02 -11.15 -5.77
C ASN A 68 -9.71 -10.36 -5.92
N LEU A 69 -9.71 -9.03 -5.79
CA LEU A 69 -8.45 -8.28 -5.84
C LEU A 69 -7.56 -8.61 -4.63
N PHE A 70 -8.14 -8.68 -3.42
CA PHE A 70 -7.45 -9.10 -2.21
C PHE A 70 -8.13 -10.34 -1.64
N GLU A 71 -7.58 -11.51 -1.92
CA GLU A 71 -8.06 -12.78 -1.39
C GLU A 71 -7.07 -13.34 -0.38
N ILE A 72 -7.58 -13.94 0.70
CA ILE A 72 -6.73 -14.69 1.63
C ILE A 72 -6.00 -15.79 0.85
N GLY A 73 -4.68 -15.90 1.05
CA GLY A 73 -3.77 -16.77 0.31
C GLY A 73 -3.23 -16.16 -0.98
N GLY A 74 -3.71 -14.99 -1.42
CA GLY A 74 -3.16 -14.27 -2.56
C GLY A 74 -1.75 -13.74 -2.29
N GLU A 75 -0.88 -13.79 -3.30
CA GLU A 75 0.50 -13.31 -3.18
C GLU A 75 0.55 -11.77 -3.23
N ILE A 76 1.27 -11.16 -2.29
CA ILE A 76 1.64 -9.75 -2.28
C ILE A 76 3.14 -9.63 -2.46
N THR A 77 3.56 -8.76 -3.36
CA THR A 77 4.93 -8.24 -3.40
C THR A 77 4.89 -6.76 -3.07
N VAL A 78 5.60 -6.37 -2.01
CA VAL A 78 5.82 -4.96 -1.66
C VAL A 78 7.23 -4.59 -2.10
N LYS A 79 7.35 -3.50 -2.85
CA LYS A 79 8.62 -2.88 -3.18
C LYS A 79 8.66 -1.45 -2.67
N LEU A 80 9.77 -1.07 -2.07
CA LEU A 80 9.99 0.27 -1.51
C LEU A 80 11.30 0.85 -2.03
N GLY A 81 11.37 2.17 -2.10
CA GLY A 81 12.57 2.89 -2.51
C GLY A 81 12.37 4.39 -2.51
N TYR A 82 13.19 5.07 -3.33
CA TYR A 82 13.08 6.51 -3.54
C TYR A 82 13.01 6.81 -5.05
N HIS A 83 12.27 7.86 -5.40
CA HIS A 83 12.17 8.41 -6.74
C HIS A 83 13.56 8.79 -7.26
N HIS A 84 13.83 8.45 -8.53
CA HIS A 84 15.16 8.49 -9.17
C HIS A 84 16.19 7.49 -8.61
N GLY A 85 15.84 6.68 -7.60
CA GLY A 85 16.56 5.50 -7.16
C GLY A 85 15.93 4.21 -7.69
N LYS A 86 16.34 3.08 -7.12
CA LYS A 86 15.74 1.78 -7.42
C LYS A 86 14.65 1.46 -6.39
N ILE A 87 13.50 1.01 -6.86
CA ILE A 87 12.44 0.43 -6.02
C ILE A 87 12.65 -1.09 -6.04
N GLU A 88 12.92 -1.67 -4.88
CA GLU A 88 13.33 -3.07 -4.74
C GLU A 88 12.29 -3.84 -3.92
N PRO A 89 12.07 -5.14 -4.21
CA PRO A 89 11.22 -5.97 -3.36
C PRO A 89 11.80 -6.05 -1.96
N VAL A 90 10.99 -5.68 -0.98
CA VAL A 90 11.33 -5.77 0.44
C VAL A 90 10.64 -6.97 1.11
N ILE A 91 9.48 -7.40 0.60
CA ILE A 91 8.82 -8.62 1.05
C ILE A 91 7.94 -9.22 -0.05
N ILE A 92 7.89 -10.56 -0.10
CA ILE A 92 6.95 -11.35 -0.88
C ILE A 92 6.28 -12.30 0.10
N GLY A 93 4.95 -12.26 0.18
CA GLY A 93 4.18 -13.05 1.14
C GLY A 93 2.74 -13.26 0.70
N GLU A 94 1.95 -13.89 1.55
CA GLU A 94 0.54 -14.17 1.29
C GLU A 94 -0.36 -13.30 2.17
N ILE A 95 -1.53 -12.93 1.66
CA ILE A 95 -2.57 -12.25 2.46
C ILE A 95 -3.11 -13.26 3.46
N THR A 96 -2.92 -13.01 4.76
CA THR A 96 -3.39 -13.91 5.81
C THR A 96 -4.71 -13.47 6.44
N ALA A 97 -5.04 -12.18 6.37
CA ALA A 97 -6.24 -11.60 6.95
C ALA A 97 -6.72 -10.38 6.15
N LEU A 98 -8.01 -10.08 6.28
CA LEU A 98 -8.64 -8.84 5.85
C LEU A 98 -9.34 -8.24 7.07
N GLU A 99 -8.95 -7.03 7.47
CA GLU A 99 -9.39 -6.39 8.72
C GLU A 99 -10.16 -5.09 8.42
N PRO A 100 -11.44 -5.15 7.98
CA PRO A 100 -12.21 -3.95 7.69
C PRO A 100 -12.61 -3.23 8.99
N GLU A 101 -12.47 -1.91 9.00
CA GLU A 101 -12.94 -1.03 10.09
C GLU A 101 -14.00 -0.06 9.57
N PHE A 102 -15.09 0.12 10.34
CA PHE A 102 -16.19 1.00 9.98
C PHE A 102 -16.44 2.03 11.08
N HIS A 103 -16.34 3.31 10.71
CA HIS A 103 -16.64 4.43 11.59
C HIS A 103 -18.00 5.02 11.24
N PHE A 104 -18.96 4.97 12.17
CA PHE A 104 -20.27 5.57 11.99
C PHE A 104 -20.36 6.85 12.82
N GLN A 105 -20.48 8.00 12.15
CA GLN A 105 -20.92 9.22 12.84
C GLN A 105 -22.43 9.11 13.10
N ILE A 106 -22.78 8.81 14.35
CA ILE A 106 -24.17 8.90 14.80
C ILE A 106 -24.45 10.39 15.03
N ALA A 107 -25.21 11.01 14.12
CA ALA A 107 -25.76 12.33 14.37
C ALA A 107 -26.74 12.23 15.55
N ALA A 108 -26.43 12.92 16.64
CA ALA A 108 -27.33 13.13 17.77
C ALA A 108 -28.31 14.27 17.50
#